data_AF-A0A9P7F2G2-F1
#
_entry.id   AF-A0A9P7F2G2-F1
#
_cell.length_a   1.000
_cell.length_b   1.000
_cell.length_c   1.000
_cell.angle_alpha   90.00
_cell.angle_beta   90.00
_cell.angle_gamma   90.00
#
_symmetry.space_group_name_H-M   'P 1'
#
loop_
_entity.id
_entity.type
_entity.pdbx_description
1 polymer ?
#
loop_
_entity_poly.entity_id
_entity_poly.type
_entity_poly.pdbx_seq_one_letter_code
_entity_poly.pdbx_strand_id
1 'polypeptide(L)'
;MTYVSDDPDNTYVNDPAWWPFLVWTRAYSNAAVVASVVVVYDWALTSGQEFELVWKQRLSLMNLLYISVRYVGILYAIISFLGNFFYSFQTWTPVVVNAMLAVIMTTRIYAMFQQSKPILIFLVIALLASTIASGVMLGIGNIGISGKEFVLSGYHICLVQIDTYRMNLNHEMVIPIAIWEILAFLLAVWIVILRFYEIRQSQSGSTIGDCFTMLIKSHALYFLAFATVACFNIGDLAPGLRHSTTVADDIYAGALRIARVLQMFVLGPRLILSIREYHSKLATRSDGGINMTAIAFQALRRRSTSSDMELDTIQSTNPV
;
A
#
# COMPACT_ATOMS: atom_id res chain seq x y z
N MET A 1 15.01 -11.04 -39.79
CA MET A 1 15.86 -9.97 -40.34
C MET A 1 16.97 -9.75 -39.33
N THR A 2 18.01 -10.57 -39.41
CA THR A 2 19.16 -10.58 -38.52
C THR A 2 20.20 -9.66 -39.12
N TYR A 3 20.33 -8.46 -38.57
CA TYR A 3 21.49 -7.61 -38.84
C TYR A 3 22.69 -8.26 -38.16
N VAL A 4 23.49 -9.00 -38.94
CA VAL A 4 24.85 -9.35 -38.56
C VAL A 4 25.64 -8.06 -38.68
N SER A 5 25.92 -7.42 -37.55
CA SER A 5 26.82 -6.27 -37.49
C SER A 5 28.23 -6.82 -37.61
N ASP A 6 28.86 -6.68 -38.78
CA ASP A 6 30.27 -7.00 -39.04
C ASP A 6 31.21 -5.98 -38.36
N ASP A 7 30.92 -5.57 -37.13
CA ASP A 7 31.85 -4.75 -36.36
C ASP A 7 32.81 -5.70 -35.62
N PRO A 8 34.09 -5.81 -36.05
CA PRO A 8 35.03 -6.81 -35.53
C PRO A 8 35.49 -6.52 -34.09
N ASP A 9 35.08 -5.40 -33.49
CA ASP A 9 35.21 -5.13 -32.06
C ASP A 9 34.12 -5.85 -31.26
N ASN A 10 34.06 -7.18 -31.40
CA ASN A 10 33.51 -8.06 -30.37
C ASN A 10 34.36 -7.87 -29.12
N THR A 11 34.00 -6.84 -28.38
CA THR A 11 34.67 -6.31 -27.20
C THR A 11 34.57 -7.37 -26.13
N TYR A 12 35.61 -8.19 -26.01
CA TYR A 12 35.78 -9.05 -24.86
C TYR A 12 35.91 -8.14 -23.63
N VAL A 13 34.82 -8.00 -22.89
CA VAL A 13 34.74 -7.12 -21.72
C VAL A 13 35.41 -7.79 -20.51
N ASN A 14 36.73 -7.90 -20.54
CA ASN A 14 37.53 -8.23 -19.35
C ASN A 14 38.12 -6.97 -18.69
N ASP A 15 37.63 -5.80 -19.05
CA ASP A 15 38.08 -4.51 -18.51
C ASP A 15 37.59 -4.32 -17.05
N PRO A 16 38.50 -4.12 -16.07
CA PRO A 16 38.16 -3.81 -14.68
C PRO A 16 37.23 -2.60 -14.50
N ALA A 17 37.13 -1.70 -15.49
CA ALA A 17 36.18 -0.58 -15.48
C ALA A 17 34.72 -1.02 -15.28
N TRP A 18 34.37 -2.28 -15.58
CA TRP A 18 33.02 -2.83 -15.42
C TRP A 18 32.75 -3.43 -14.03
N TRP A 19 33.77 -3.59 -13.19
CA TRP A 19 33.58 -4.21 -11.87
C TRP A 19 32.58 -3.46 -10.97
N PRO A 20 32.57 -2.12 -10.88
CA PRO A 20 31.57 -1.41 -10.08
C PRO A 20 30.14 -1.73 -10.51
N PHE A 21 29.90 -1.77 -11.83
CA PHE A 21 28.59 -2.11 -12.39
C PHE A 21 28.17 -3.56 -12.06
N LEU A 22 29.11 -4.51 -12.13
CA LEU A 22 28.85 -5.91 -11.78
C LEU A 22 28.54 -6.08 -10.28
N VAL A 23 29.27 -5.36 -9.41
CA VAL A 23 29.02 -5.35 -7.97
C VAL A 23 27.64 -4.75 -7.67
N TRP A 24 27.31 -3.62 -8.27
CA TRP A 24 26.00 -2.97 -8.16
C TRP A 24 24.88 -3.91 -8.63
N THR A 25 25.02 -4.53 -9.80
CA THR A 25 24.02 -5.46 -10.36
C THR A 25 23.81 -6.67 -9.44
N ARG A 26 24.89 -7.19 -8.84
CA ARG A 26 24.84 -8.30 -7.88
C ARG A 26 24.12 -7.87 -6.60
N ALA A 27 24.47 -6.72 -6.02
CA ALA A 27 23.82 -6.19 -4.84
C ALA A 27 22.32 -5.93 -5.08
N TYR A 28 22.00 -5.31 -6.22
CA TYR A 28 20.63 -5.04 -6.66
C TYR A 28 19.82 -6.34 -6.79
N SER A 29 20.39 -7.37 -7.43
CA SER A 29 19.77 -8.69 -7.59
C SER A 29 19.55 -9.39 -6.26
N ASN A 30 20.56 -9.40 -5.38
CA ASN A 30 20.45 -9.98 -4.04
C ASN A 30 19.34 -9.31 -3.22
N ALA A 31 19.26 -7.98 -3.26
CA ALA A 31 18.18 -7.24 -2.60
C ALA A 31 16.80 -7.61 -3.18
N ALA A 32 16.69 -7.85 -4.49
CA ALA A 32 15.46 -8.31 -5.13
C ALA A 32 15.03 -9.69 -4.61
N VAL A 33 15.98 -10.62 -4.51
CA VAL A 33 15.74 -11.97 -4.00
C VAL A 33 15.28 -11.91 -2.55
N VAL A 34 15.99 -11.16 -1.69
CA VAL A 34 15.59 -10.96 -0.29
C VAL A 34 14.18 -10.38 -0.20
N ALA A 35 13.91 -9.31 -0.95
CA ALA A 35 12.61 -8.67 -0.95
C ALA A 35 11.49 -9.62 -1.41
N SER A 36 11.75 -10.43 -2.44
CA SER A 36 10.82 -11.45 -2.95
C SER A 36 10.56 -12.56 -1.93
N VAL A 37 11.61 -13.04 -1.25
CA VAL A 37 11.47 -14.02 -0.15
C VAL A 37 10.59 -13.45 0.96
N VAL A 38 10.76 -12.18 1.34
CA VAL A 38 9.91 -11.57 2.36
C VAL A 38 8.46 -11.45 1.90
N VAL A 39 8.20 -11.10 0.64
CA VAL A 39 6.82 -11.04 0.10
C VAL A 39 6.16 -12.42 0.10
N VAL A 40 6.87 -13.45 -0.36
CA VAL A 40 6.36 -14.83 -0.39
C VAL A 40 6.14 -15.36 1.03
N TYR A 41 7.06 -15.08 1.94
CA TYR A 41 6.94 -15.46 3.35
C TYR A 41 5.75 -14.78 4.02
N ASP A 42 5.57 -13.48 3.79
CA ASP A 42 4.42 -12.73 4.29
C ASP A 42 3.11 -13.28 3.73
N TRP A 43 3.07 -13.60 2.43
CA TRP A 43 1.92 -14.25 1.80
C TRP A 43 1.59 -15.61 2.43
N ALA A 44 2.60 -16.46 2.63
CA ALA A 44 2.40 -17.76 3.25
C ALA A 44 1.78 -17.61 4.65
N LEU A 45 2.29 -16.65 5.45
CA LEU A 45 1.79 -16.39 6.80
C LEU A 45 0.34 -15.86 6.83
N THR A 46 -0.06 -14.99 5.89
CA THR A 46 -1.42 -14.40 5.90
C THR A 46 -2.44 -15.20 5.12
N SER A 47 -2.03 -16.17 4.29
CA SER A 47 -2.90 -16.92 3.39
C SER A 47 -4.14 -17.54 4.08
N GLY A 48 -3.96 -18.12 5.27
CA GLY A 48 -5.07 -18.69 6.05
C GLY A 48 -6.10 -17.63 6.48
N GLN A 49 -5.63 -16.49 6.98
CA GLN A 49 -6.50 -15.39 7.39
C GLN A 49 -7.21 -14.74 6.19
N GLU A 50 -6.51 -14.64 5.05
CA GLU A 50 -7.08 -14.11 3.80
C GLU A 50 -8.24 -14.96 3.29
N PHE A 51 -8.11 -16.29 3.37
CA PHE A 51 -9.18 -17.20 2.97
C PHE A 51 -10.46 -16.96 3.78
N GLU A 52 -10.34 -16.79 5.09
CA GLU A 52 -11.50 -16.56 5.95
C GLU A 52 -12.10 -15.16 5.80
N LEU A 53 -11.27 -14.12 5.73
CA LEU A 53 -11.71 -12.72 5.76
C LEU A 53 -12.04 -12.12 4.39
N VAL A 54 -11.43 -12.63 3.31
CA VAL A 54 -11.56 -12.04 1.98
C VAL A 54 -12.35 -12.95 1.05
N TRP A 55 -12.05 -14.25 1.03
CA TRP A 55 -12.63 -15.18 0.07
C TRP A 55 -14.04 -15.66 0.45
N LYS A 56 -14.35 -15.78 1.74
CA LYS A 56 -15.72 -16.11 2.20
C LYS A 56 -16.69 -14.93 2.12
N GLN A 57 -16.19 -13.70 2.04
CA GLN A 57 -17.01 -12.50 2.07
C GLN A 57 -17.46 -12.08 0.65
N ARG A 58 -18.57 -11.34 0.55
CA ARG A 58 -19.04 -10.79 -0.73
C ARG A 58 -17.96 -9.91 -1.36
N LEU A 59 -17.78 -10.01 -2.69
CA LEU A 59 -16.85 -9.20 -3.45
C LEU A 59 -17.22 -7.72 -3.34
N SER A 60 -16.40 -6.96 -2.60
CA SER A 60 -16.44 -5.50 -2.57
C SER A 60 -15.29 -4.92 -3.40
N LEU A 61 -15.40 -3.67 -3.83
CA LEU A 61 -14.32 -2.96 -4.53
C LEU A 61 -13.02 -2.94 -3.69
N MET A 62 -13.12 -2.81 -2.37
CA MET A 62 -11.97 -2.89 -1.47
C MET A 62 -11.34 -4.29 -1.45
N ASN A 63 -12.14 -5.37 -1.56
CA ASN A 63 -11.60 -6.73 -1.71
C ASN A 63 -10.85 -6.87 -3.05
N LEU A 64 -11.41 -6.31 -4.13
CA LEU A 64 -10.77 -6.35 -5.44
C LEU A 64 -9.42 -5.61 -5.44
N LEU A 65 -9.38 -4.40 -4.89
CA LEU A 65 -8.14 -3.63 -4.73
C LEU A 65 -7.11 -4.41 -3.89
N TYR A 66 -7.55 -5.00 -2.79
CA TYR A 66 -6.70 -5.84 -1.94
C TYR A 66 -6.08 -7.02 -2.71
N ILE A 67 -6.93 -7.81 -3.38
CA ILE A 67 -6.52 -8.97 -4.18
C ILE A 67 -5.55 -8.51 -5.26
N SER A 68 -5.88 -7.44 -5.99
CA SER A 68 -5.02 -6.89 -7.04
C SER A 68 -3.62 -6.56 -6.52
N VAL A 69 -3.51 -5.76 -5.45
CA VAL A 69 -2.20 -5.40 -4.87
C VAL A 69 -1.42 -6.64 -4.41
N ARG A 70 -2.10 -7.61 -3.79
CA ARG A 70 -1.47 -8.84 -3.28
C ARG A 70 -0.90 -9.71 -4.40
N TYR A 71 -1.71 -10.01 -5.41
CA TYR A 71 -1.31 -10.89 -6.51
C TYR A 71 -0.36 -10.21 -7.48
N VAL A 72 -0.45 -8.89 -7.67
CA VAL A 72 0.56 -8.13 -8.43
C VAL A 72 1.92 -8.21 -7.73
N GLY A 73 1.98 -8.21 -6.39
CA GLY A 73 3.23 -8.40 -5.65
C GLY A 73 3.87 -9.77 -5.84
N ILE A 74 3.07 -10.83 -5.81
CA ILE A 74 3.55 -12.20 -6.08
C ILE A 74 4.02 -12.32 -7.53
N LEU A 75 3.25 -11.78 -8.47
CA LEU A 75 3.61 -11.74 -9.88
C LEU A 75 4.92 -10.97 -10.09
N TYR A 76 5.09 -9.83 -9.42
CA TYR A 76 6.33 -9.05 -9.44
C TYR A 76 7.52 -9.86 -8.93
N ALA A 77 7.36 -10.60 -7.81
CA ALA A 77 8.40 -11.47 -7.28
C ALA A 77 8.80 -12.54 -8.30
N ILE A 78 7.84 -13.25 -8.89
CA ILE A 78 8.10 -14.29 -9.92
C ILE A 78 8.79 -13.69 -11.14
N ILE A 79 8.28 -12.57 -11.65
CA ILE A 79 8.86 -11.87 -12.80
C ILE A 79 10.30 -11.44 -12.52
N SER A 80 10.60 -10.99 -11.31
CA SER A 80 11.95 -10.60 -10.94
C SER A 80 12.97 -11.74 -11.03
N PHE A 81 12.52 -13.00 -10.87
CA PHE A 81 13.36 -14.19 -11.06
C PHE A 81 13.48 -14.63 -12.53
N LEU A 82 12.45 -14.36 -13.35
CA LEU A 82 12.44 -14.71 -14.78
C LEU A 82 13.37 -13.81 -15.63
N GLY A 83 13.98 -12.79 -15.02
CA GLY A 83 15.01 -11.96 -15.63
C GLY A 83 14.50 -10.89 -16.60
N ASN A 84 15.38 -10.42 -17.47
CA ASN A 84 15.19 -9.21 -18.28
C ASN A 84 14.05 -9.29 -19.32
N PHE A 85 13.48 -10.48 -19.59
CA PHE A 85 12.39 -10.66 -20.57
C PHE A 85 11.16 -9.82 -20.25
N PHE A 86 10.94 -9.49 -18.98
CA PHE A 86 9.79 -8.75 -18.51
C PHE A 86 10.17 -7.38 -17.93
N TYR A 87 11.25 -6.77 -18.44
CA TYR A 87 11.71 -5.45 -18.01
C TYR A 87 10.58 -4.40 -18.04
N SER A 88 9.76 -4.41 -19.10
CA SER A 88 8.61 -3.51 -19.21
C SER A 88 7.64 -3.70 -18.03
N PHE A 89 7.24 -4.93 -17.73
CA PHE A 89 6.37 -5.21 -16.58
C PHE A 89 6.99 -4.77 -15.26
N GLN A 90 8.28 -5.06 -15.05
CA GLN A 90 8.99 -4.66 -13.83
C GLN A 90 9.02 -3.14 -13.64
N THR A 91 9.10 -2.39 -14.74
CA THR A 91 9.19 -0.94 -14.75
C THR A 91 7.82 -0.28 -14.54
N TRP A 92 6.75 -0.84 -15.11
CA TRP A 92 5.38 -0.34 -14.97
C TRP A 92 4.70 -0.76 -13.67
N THR A 93 5.09 -1.89 -13.08
CA THR A 93 4.45 -2.41 -11.87
C THR A 93 4.47 -1.41 -10.71
N PRO A 94 5.58 -0.73 -10.36
CA PRO A 94 5.58 0.28 -9.30
C PRO A 94 4.56 1.41 -9.51
N VAL A 95 4.38 1.88 -10.75
CA VAL A 95 3.39 2.94 -11.06
C VAL A 95 1.99 2.45 -10.79
N VAL A 96 1.65 1.25 -11.28
CA VAL A 96 0.33 0.64 -11.11
C VAL A 96 0.03 0.38 -9.63
N VAL A 97 0.98 -0.19 -8.90
CA VAL A 97 0.83 -0.52 -7.48
C VAL A 97 0.73 0.73 -6.63
N ASN A 98 1.57 1.74 -6.88
CA ASN A 98 1.48 3.02 -6.18
C ASN A 98 0.15 3.73 -6.43
N ALA A 99 -0.40 3.67 -7.66
CA ALA A 99 -1.73 4.20 -7.95
C ALA A 99 -2.81 3.47 -7.14
N MET A 100 -2.77 2.14 -7.05
CA MET A 100 -3.70 1.36 -6.22
C MET A 100 -3.58 1.70 -4.73
N LEU A 101 -2.36 1.77 -4.20
CA LEU A 101 -2.10 2.14 -2.81
C LEU A 101 -2.58 3.56 -2.51
N ALA A 102 -2.38 4.48 -3.44
CA ALA A 102 -2.87 5.84 -3.31
C ALA A 102 -4.40 5.90 -3.29
N VAL A 103 -5.12 5.08 -4.07
CA VAL A 103 -6.59 4.97 -3.97
C VAL A 103 -7.00 4.45 -2.58
N ILE A 104 -6.31 3.44 -2.06
CA ILE A 104 -6.55 2.92 -0.70
C ILE A 104 -6.31 4.01 0.35
N MET A 105 -5.26 4.82 0.17
CA MET A 105 -4.95 5.92 1.09
C MET A 105 -5.96 7.05 1.01
N THR A 106 -6.37 7.46 -0.19
CA THR A 106 -7.41 8.47 -0.39
C THR A 106 -8.72 8.06 0.26
N THR A 107 -9.16 6.81 0.06
CA THR A 107 -10.42 6.31 0.67
C THR A 107 -10.35 6.31 2.20
N ARG A 108 -9.19 6.00 2.79
CA ARG A 108 -8.97 6.05 4.24
C ARG A 108 -8.96 7.48 4.77
N ILE A 109 -8.21 8.38 4.13
CA ILE A 109 -8.17 9.81 4.51
C ILE A 109 -9.57 10.42 4.38
N TYR A 110 -10.31 10.08 3.32
CA TYR A 110 -11.69 10.51 3.14
C TYR A 110 -12.62 10.07 4.27
N ALA A 111 -12.51 8.80 4.70
CA ALA A 111 -13.25 8.29 5.85
C ALA A 111 -12.86 9.01 7.16
N MET A 112 -11.57 9.36 7.32
CA MET A 112 -11.09 10.13 8.47
C MET A 112 -11.61 11.58 8.50
N PHE A 113 -11.80 12.20 7.33
CA PHE A 113 -12.39 13.54 7.18
C PHE A 113 -13.93 13.55 7.22
N GLN A 114 -14.55 12.58 7.89
CA GLN A 114 -16.01 12.47 8.01
C GLN A 114 -16.71 12.57 6.64
N GLN A 115 -16.10 12.01 5.60
CA GLN A 115 -16.65 11.98 4.25
C GLN A 115 -16.81 13.38 3.59
N SER A 116 -15.97 14.33 3.95
CA SER A 116 -15.92 15.66 3.33
C SER A 116 -15.64 15.57 1.82
N LYS A 117 -16.66 15.89 1.00
CA LYS A 117 -16.60 15.94 -0.47
C LYS A 117 -15.48 16.83 -1.03
N PRO A 118 -15.24 18.06 -0.53
CA PRO A 118 -14.20 18.92 -1.12
C PRO A 118 -12.80 18.31 -0.98
N ILE A 119 -12.52 17.66 0.15
CA ILE A 119 -11.22 17.02 0.39
C ILE A 119 -11.04 15.80 -0.54
N LEU A 120 -12.10 15.03 -0.76
CA LEU A 120 -12.04 13.92 -1.73
C LEU A 120 -11.73 14.40 -3.14
N ILE A 121 -12.40 15.46 -3.60
CA ILE A 121 -12.18 16.02 -4.93
C ILE A 121 -10.72 16.47 -5.07
N PHE A 122 -10.20 17.20 -4.07
CA PHE A 122 -8.80 17.62 -4.04
C PHE A 122 -7.83 16.44 -4.11
N LEU A 123 -8.05 15.40 -3.29
CA LEU A 123 -7.21 14.19 -3.28
C LEU A 123 -7.25 13.44 -4.61
N VAL A 124 -8.42 13.29 -5.22
CA VAL A 124 -8.57 12.60 -6.51
C VAL A 124 -7.84 13.36 -7.62
N ILE A 125 -7.96 14.69 -7.67
CA ILE A 125 -7.27 15.51 -8.67
C ILE A 125 -5.74 15.38 -8.51
N ALA A 126 -5.23 15.52 -7.29
CA ALA A 126 -3.80 15.42 -7.03
C ALA A 126 -3.27 14.01 -7.32
N LEU A 127 -4.02 12.95 -7.00
CA LEU A 127 -3.68 11.57 -7.35
C LEU A 127 -3.58 11.37 -8.87
N LEU A 128 -4.60 11.83 -9.62
CA LEU A 128 -4.62 11.70 -11.07
C LEU A 128 -3.44 12.45 -11.70
N ALA A 129 -3.18 13.70 -11.25
CA ALA A 129 -2.05 14.49 -11.73
C ALA A 129 -0.71 13.77 -11.49
N SER A 130 -0.47 13.28 -10.27
CA SER A 130 0.76 12.54 -9.94
C SER A 130 0.91 11.24 -10.74
N THR A 131 -0.19 10.50 -10.93
CA THR A 131 -0.15 9.22 -11.67
C THR A 131 0.12 9.44 -13.15
N ILE A 132 -0.54 10.44 -13.75
CA ILE A 132 -0.33 10.81 -15.16
C ILE A 132 1.11 11.29 -15.37
N ALA A 133 1.61 12.19 -14.52
CA ALA A 133 2.98 12.68 -14.60
C ALA A 133 4.00 11.52 -14.51
N SER A 134 3.80 10.60 -13.56
CA SER A 134 4.67 9.43 -13.38
C SER A 134 4.63 8.50 -14.60
N GLY A 135 3.43 8.22 -15.14
CA GLY A 135 3.26 7.37 -16.32
C GLY A 135 3.85 7.98 -17.59
N VAL A 136 3.72 9.29 -17.78
CA VAL A 136 4.31 9.99 -18.94
C VAL A 136 5.84 10.00 -18.87
N MET A 137 6.42 10.36 -17.71
CA MET A 137 7.89 10.31 -17.54
C MET A 137 8.42 8.90 -17.76
N LEU A 138 7.75 7.89 -17.20
CA LEU A 138 8.11 6.51 -17.42
C LEU A 138 8.00 6.10 -18.90
N GLY A 139 6.93 6.50 -19.58
CA GLY A 139 6.75 6.24 -21.01
C GLY A 139 7.91 6.80 -21.83
N ILE A 140 8.25 8.08 -21.62
CA ILE A 140 9.35 8.75 -22.32
C ILE A 140 10.69 8.09 -22.01
N GLY A 141 10.95 7.76 -20.73
CA GLY A 141 12.17 7.08 -20.29
C GLY A 141 12.37 5.69 -20.91
N ASN A 142 11.29 5.05 -21.36
CA ASN A 142 11.33 3.72 -21.99
C ASN A 142 11.27 3.74 -23.54
N ILE A 143 11.02 4.89 -24.18
CA ILE A 143 11.05 4.97 -25.65
C ILE A 143 12.48 4.65 -26.13
N GLY A 144 12.61 3.74 -27.09
CA GLY A 144 13.89 3.44 -27.72
C GLY A 144 14.85 2.58 -26.88
N ILE A 145 14.34 1.90 -25.85
CA ILE A 145 15.10 0.86 -25.17
C ILE A 145 15.44 -0.26 -26.16
N SER A 146 16.73 -0.57 -26.29
CA SER A 146 17.23 -1.66 -27.09
C SER A 146 18.07 -2.61 -26.24
N GLY A 147 17.75 -3.91 -26.32
CA GLY A 147 18.55 -4.95 -25.71
C GLY A 147 19.73 -5.26 -26.61
N LYS A 148 20.95 -5.14 -26.08
CA LYS A 148 22.16 -5.59 -26.77
C LYS A 148 22.71 -6.83 -26.07
N GLU A 149 23.17 -7.76 -26.88
CA GLU A 149 23.86 -8.95 -26.41
C GLU A 149 25.33 -8.60 -26.15
N PHE A 150 25.82 -8.94 -24.96
CA PHE A 150 27.21 -8.80 -24.57
C PHE A 150 27.76 -10.17 -24.20
N VAL A 151 29.01 -10.44 -24.55
CA VAL A 151 29.70 -11.69 -24.18
C VAL A 151 30.67 -11.39 -23.04
N LEU A 152 30.26 -11.69 -21.80
CA LEU A 152 31.09 -11.50 -20.62
C LEU A 152 31.76 -12.82 -20.23
N SER A 153 33.07 -12.91 -20.38
CA SER A 153 33.84 -14.14 -20.09
C SER A 153 33.26 -15.40 -20.77
N GLY A 154 32.74 -15.26 -22.00
CA GLY A 154 32.13 -16.36 -22.77
C GLY A 154 30.65 -16.61 -22.50
N TYR A 155 30.03 -15.90 -21.56
CA TYR A 155 28.59 -15.97 -21.32
C TYR A 155 27.85 -14.85 -22.06
N HIS A 156 26.88 -15.24 -22.88
CA HIS A 156 25.98 -14.30 -23.57
C HIS A 156 24.96 -13.75 -22.58
N ILE A 157 25.02 -12.45 -22.33
CA ILE A 157 24.09 -11.71 -21.48
C ILE A 157 23.37 -10.64 -22.30
N CYS A 158 22.06 -10.51 -22.09
CA CYS A 158 21.29 -9.42 -22.70
C CYS A 158 21.25 -8.25 -21.72
N LEU A 159 21.96 -7.17 -22.03
CA LEU A 159 21.93 -5.93 -21.27
C LEU A 159 21.07 -4.91 -22.00
N VAL A 160 20.25 -4.23 -21.21
CA VAL A 160 19.42 -3.14 -21.69
C VAL A 160 20.30 -1.89 -21.74
N GLN A 161 20.66 -1.42 -22.94
CA GLN A 161 21.40 -0.17 -23.06
C GLN A 161 20.42 0.99 -22.91
N ILE A 162 20.55 1.74 -21.82
CA ILE A 162 19.73 2.92 -21.54
C ILE A 162 20.66 4.14 -21.58
N ASP A 163 20.29 5.15 -22.35
CA ASP A 163 21.01 6.43 -22.36
C ASP A 163 20.99 7.05 -20.95
N THR A 164 22.12 7.59 -20.50
CA THR A 164 22.25 8.20 -19.16
C THR A 164 21.18 9.25 -18.89
N TYR A 165 20.80 10.02 -19.92
CA TYR A 165 19.70 11.00 -19.82
C TYR A 165 18.35 10.35 -19.48
N ARG A 166 18.05 9.19 -20.07
CA ARG A 166 16.81 8.44 -19.81
C ARG A 166 16.82 7.75 -18.45
N MET A 167 17.99 7.28 -18.01
CA MET A 167 18.15 6.77 -16.64
C MET A 167 17.79 7.85 -15.61
N ASN A 168 18.28 9.08 -15.79
CA ASN A 168 17.91 10.20 -14.91
C ASN A 168 16.40 10.45 -14.89
N LEU A 169 15.74 10.41 -16.05
CA LEU A 169 14.29 10.57 -16.15
C LEU A 169 13.52 9.50 -15.35
N ASN A 170 14.00 8.24 -15.38
CA ASN A 170 13.41 7.16 -14.59
C ASN A 170 13.61 7.36 -13.08
N HIS A 171 14.70 8.00 -12.64
CA HIS A 171 14.83 8.38 -11.23
C HIS A 171 13.92 9.57 -10.86
N GLU A 172 13.75 10.52 -11.77
CA GLU A 172 12.87 11.68 -11.56
C GLU A 172 11.39 11.29 -11.47
N MET A 173 10.99 10.14 -12.03
CA MET A 173 9.61 9.63 -11.92
C MET A 173 9.16 9.41 -10.46
N VAL A 174 10.11 9.28 -9.53
CA VAL A 174 9.82 9.07 -8.11
C VAL A 174 9.30 10.36 -7.46
N ILE A 175 9.58 11.53 -8.06
CA ILE A 175 9.24 12.84 -7.49
C ILE A 175 7.71 13.04 -7.34
N PRO A 176 6.87 12.87 -8.38
CA PRO A 176 5.42 13.07 -8.23
C PRO A 176 4.77 12.10 -7.25
N ILE A 177 5.32 10.88 -7.14
CA ILE A 177 4.89 9.87 -6.19
C ILE A 177 5.23 10.33 -4.78
N ALA A 178 6.47 10.74 -4.54
CA ALA A 178 6.91 11.24 -3.23
C ALA A 178 6.12 12.50 -2.80
N ILE A 179 5.85 13.43 -3.72
CA ILE A 179 5.02 14.62 -3.45
C ILE A 179 3.63 14.20 -2.97
N TRP A 180 3.00 13.25 -3.66
CA TRP A 180 1.71 12.72 -3.27
C TRP A 180 1.73 12.01 -1.91
N GLU A 181 2.76 11.19 -1.65
CA GLU A 181 2.92 10.50 -0.36
C GLU A 181 3.10 11.49 0.79
N ILE A 182 3.90 12.54 0.61
CA ILE A 182 4.11 13.61 1.59
C ILE A 182 2.81 14.36 1.84
N LEU A 183 2.06 14.71 0.78
CA LEU A 183 0.77 15.36 0.91
C LEU A 183 -0.21 14.50 1.73
N ALA A 184 -0.33 13.21 1.39
CA ALA A 184 -1.18 12.27 2.11
C ALA A 184 -0.76 12.10 3.58
N PHE A 185 0.55 12.06 3.84
CA PHE A 185 1.11 11.99 5.19
C PHE A 185 0.79 13.24 6.01
N LEU A 186 1.01 14.44 5.45
CA LEU A 186 0.73 15.70 6.12
C LEU A 186 -0.76 15.84 6.45
N LEU A 187 -1.64 15.46 5.54
CA LEU A 187 -3.09 15.45 5.78
C LEU A 187 -3.47 14.47 6.90
N ALA A 188 -2.87 13.29 6.94
CA ALA A 188 -3.13 12.33 8.00
C ALA A 188 -2.67 12.82 9.37
N VAL A 189 -1.45 13.38 9.45
CA VAL A 189 -0.91 13.97 10.68
C VAL A 189 -1.79 15.13 11.13
N TRP A 190 -2.19 16.00 10.21
CA TRP A 190 -3.10 17.11 10.49
C TRP A 190 -4.40 16.63 11.14
N ILE A 191 -5.04 15.58 10.61
CA ILE A 191 -6.26 15.02 11.21
C ILE A 191 -6.00 14.47 12.61
N VAL A 192 -4.90 13.76 12.81
CA VAL A 192 -4.56 13.19 14.13
C VAL A 192 -4.39 14.33 15.15
N ILE A 193 -3.70 15.40 14.77
CA ILE A 193 -3.52 16.59 15.59
C ILE A 193 -4.89 17.24 15.89
N LEU A 194 -5.70 17.49 14.86
CA LEU A 194 -7.03 18.10 15.00
C LEU A 194 -7.91 17.30 15.96
N ARG A 195 -7.97 15.98 15.80
CA ARG A 195 -8.75 15.08 16.67
C ARG A 195 -8.20 15.05 18.09
N PHE A 196 -6.88 15.08 18.26
CA PHE A 196 -6.28 15.12 19.59
C PHE A 196 -6.66 16.42 20.33
N TYR A 197 -6.68 17.56 19.63
CA TYR A 197 -7.16 18.82 20.20
C TYR A 197 -8.64 18.76 20.59
N GLU A 198 -9.50 18.21 19.72
CA GLU A 198 -10.94 18.07 19.99
C GLU A 198 -11.24 17.15 21.19
N ILE A 199 -10.53 16.01 21.29
CA ILE A 199 -10.64 15.08 22.42
C ILE A 199 -10.16 15.76 23.70
N ARG A 200 -9.04 16.49 23.66
CA ARG A 200 -8.52 17.21 24.83
C ARG A 200 -9.51 18.27 25.33
N GLN A 201 -10.30 18.85 24.43
CA GLN A 201 -11.34 19.82 24.76
C GLN A 201 -12.62 19.16 25.31
N SER A 202 -12.92 17.93 24.88
CA SER A 202 -14.11 17.16 25.29
C SER A 202 -13.79 16.22 26.47
N GLN A 203 -13.65 16.76 27.67
CA GLN A 203 -13.27 16.04 28.91
C GLN A 203 -14.31 15.04 29.47
N SER A 204 -15.21 14.47 28.66
CA SER A 204 -16.29 13.60 29.17
C SER A 204 -16.31 12.22 28.49
N GLY A 205 -15.95 11.16 29.25
CA GLY A 205 -16.54 9.83 29.05
C GLY A 205 -15.73 8.72 28.33
N SER A 206 -14.50 8.45 28.78
CA SER A 206 -13.77 7.18 28.97
C SER A 206 -13.89 5.91 28.07
N THR A 207 -14.77 5.75 27.08
CA THR A 207 -14.80 4.48 26.27
C THR A 207 -14.50 4.67 24.79
N ILE A 208 -14.67 5.88 24.26
CA ILE A 208 -14.31 6.20 22.87
C ILE A 208 -12.79 6.25 22.66
N GLY A 209 -12.00 6.50 23.71
CA GLY A 209 -10.55 6.61 23.64
C GLY A 209 -9.83 5.35 23.12
N ASP A 210 -10.29 4.15 23.49
CA ASP A 210 -9.57 2.91 23.19
C ASP A 210 -9.65 2.50 21.71
N CYS A 211 -10.83 2.66 21.09
CA CYS A 211 -11.03 2.38 19.66
C CYS A 211 -10.20 3.33 18.79
N PHE A 212 -10.20 4.62 19.14
CA PHE A 212 -9.40 5.62 18.44
C PHE A 212 -7.91 5.39 18.64
N THR A 213 -7.48 5.04 19.85
CA THR A 213 -6.06 4.71 20.13
C THR A 213 -5.58 3.54 19.27
N MET A 214 -6.39 2.49 19.15
CA MET A 214 -6.04 1.32 18.33
C MET A 214 -5.99 1.67 16.84
N LEU A 215 -6.98 2.42 16.35
CA LEU A 215 -7.05 2.88 14.97
C LEU A 215 -5.83 3.76 14.64
N ILE A 216 -5.53 4.75 15.49
CA ILE A 216 -4.37 5.63 15.38
C ILE A 216 -3.08 4.82 15.39
N LYS A 217 -2.90 3.84 16.29
CA LYS A 217 -1.69 3.02 16.34
C LYS A 217 -1.45 2.26 15.04
N SER A 218 -2.49 1.65 14.47
CA SER A 218 -2.38 0.91 13.21
C SER A 218 -2.07 1.83 12.02
N HIS A 219 -2.71 2.99 11.95
CA HIS A 219 -2.49 3.94 10.86
C HIS A 219 -1.16 4.70 10.99
N ALA A 220 -0.75 5.07 12.21
CA ALA A 220 0.49 5.79 12.45
C ALA A 220 1.72 4.99 12.01
N LEU A 221 1.75 3.68 12.27
CA LEU A 221 2.84 2.81 11.81
C LEU A 221 2.93 2.77 10.29
N TYR A 222 1.79 2.73 9.60
CA TYR A 222 1.76 2.77 8.14
C TYR A 222 2.27 4.11 7.61
N PHE A 223 1.77 5.23 8.15
CA PHE A 223 2.21 6.57 7.76
C PHE A 223 3.70 6.79 8.04
N LEU A 224 4.21 6.28 9.16
CA LEU A 224 5.62 6.33 9.49
C LEU A 224 6.48 5.54 8.49
N ALA A 225 6.03 4.34 8.10
CA ALA A 225 6.75 3.56 7.10
C ALA A 225 6.74 4.24 5.72
N PHE A 226 5.61 4.82 5.30
CA PHE A 226 5.53 5.62 4.07
C PHE A 226 6.45 6.83 4.12
N ALA A 227 6.45 7.59 5.22
CA ALA A 227 7.36 8.71 5.42
C ALA A 227 8.83 8.26 5.37
N THR A 228 9.15 7.12 5.98
CA THR A 228 10.49 6.55 5.95
C THR A 228 10.94 6.28 4.51
N VAL A 229 10.11 5.60 3.72
CA VAL A 229 10.47 5.33 2.31
C VAL A 229 10.51 6.60 1.47
N ALA A 230 9.62 7.57 1.71
CA ALA A 230 9.69 8.88 1.06
C ALA A 230 11.02 9.59 1.38
N CYS A 231 11.49 9.53 2.63
CA CYS A 231 12.81 10.06 3.00
C CYS A 231 13.96 9.36 2.27
N PHE A 232 13.91 8.02 2.14
CA PHE A 232 14.90 7.30 1.33
C PHE A 232 14.81 7.66 -0.16
N ASN A 233 13.60 7.85 -0.70
CA ASN A 233 13.43 8.29 -2.09
C ASN A 233 14.03 9.67 -2.33
N ILE A 234 13.87 10.59 -1.38
CA ILE A 234 14.47 11.94 -1.47
C ILE A 234 15.99 11.86 -1.34
N GLY A 235 16.50 11.01 -0.44
CA GLY A 235 17.94 10.82 -0.29
C GLY A 235 18.62 10.28 -1.57
N ASP A 236 17.95 9.40 -2.31
CA ASP A 236 18.40 8.89 -3.63
C ASP A 236 18.53 10.00 -4.71
N LEU A 237 17.84 11.13 -4.52
CA LEU A 237 17.94 12.30 -5.40
C LEU A 237 19.13 13.20 -5.05
N ALA A 238 19.75 13.02 -3.87
CA ALA A 238 20.85 13.87 -3.44
C ALA A 238 22.10 13.61 -4.30
N PRO A 239 22.69 14.64 -4.94
CA PRO A 239 23.80 14.46 -5.88
C PRO A 239 25.06 13.87 -5.22
N GLY A 240 25.25 14.11 -3.92
CA GLY A 240 26.39 13.61 -3.15
C GLY A 240 26.40 12.09 -2.96
N LEU A 241 25.24 11.44 -2.95
CA LEU A 241 25.14 9.97 -2.90
C LEU A 241 25.45 9.36 -4.27
N ARG A 242 24.89 9.95 -5.35
CA ARG A 242 25.01 9.44 -6.73
C ARG A 242 26.43 9.34 -7.29
N HIS A 243 27.36 10.15 -6.80
CA HIS A 243 28.74 10.19 -7.31
C HIS A 243 29.71 9.38 -6.45
N SER A 244 29.22 8.77 -5.37
CA SER A 244 30.03 7.97 -4.47
C SER A 244 30.15 6.56 -5.01
N THR A 245 31.32 6.15 -5.49
CA THR A 245 31.62 4.75 -5.85
C THR A 245 31.82 3.85 -4.61
N THR A 246 31.23 4.25 -3.49
CA THR A 246 31.45 3.58 -2.21
C THR A 246 30.43 2.46 -2.02
N VAL A 247 30.86 1.43 -1.29
CA VAL A 247 30.01 0.33 -0.82
C VAL A 247 28.72 0.82 -0.12
N ALA A 248 28.73 2.06 0.41
CA ALA A 248 27.56 2.66 1.04
C ALA A 248 26.41 2.93 0.05
N ASP A 249 26.70 3.30 -1.20
CA ASP A 249 25.67 3.53 -2.22
C ASP A 249 24.95 2.24 -2.59
N ASP A 250 25.70 1.14 -2.77
CA ASP A 250 25.12 -0.18 -3.03
C ASP A 250 24.23 -0.67 -1.88
N ILE A 251 24.68 -0.47 -0.63
CA ILE A 251 23.89 -0.81 0.56
C ILE A 251 22.62 0.05 0.61
N TYR A 252 22.74 1.34 0.32
CA TYR A 252 21.61 2.27 0.31
C TYR A 252 20.57 1.89 -0.74
N ALA A 253 21.00 1.65 -1.99
CA ALA A 253 20.13 1.23 -3.07
C ALA A 253 19.45 -0.12 -2.76
N GLY A 254 20.20 -1.08 -2.19
CA GLY A 254 19.65 -2.35 -1.74
C GLY A 254 18.60 -2.19 -0.64
N ALA A 255 18.88 -1.38 0.38
CA ALA A 255 17.95 -1.10 1.48
C ALA A 255 16.69 -0.38 0.99
N LEU A 256 16.84 0.63 0.12
CA LEU A 256 15.73 1.36 -0.49
C LEU A 256 14.85 0.43 -1.33
N ARG A 257 15.45 -0.51 -2.07
CA ARG A 257 14.70 -1.52 -2.82
C ARG A 257 13.86 -2.41 -1.92
N ILE A 258 14.46 -2.94 -0.85
CA ILE A 258 13.74 -3.78 0.12
C ILE A 258 12.60 -2.97 0.76
N ALA A 259 12.87 -1.74 1.17
CA ALA A 259 11.90 -0.86 1.80
C ALA A 259 10.70 -0.56 0.88
N ARG A 260 10.94 -0.28 -0.41
CA ARG A 260 9.88 -0.08 -1.43
C ARG A 260 9.00 -1.33 -1.58
N VAL A 261 9.60 -2.52 -1.71
CA VAL A 261 8.85 -3.77 -1.86
C VAL A 261 8.01 -4.06 -0.60
N LEU A 262 8.58 -3.86 0.59
CA LEU A 262 7.87 -4.03 1.86
C LEU A 262 6.70 -3.05 1.99
N GLN A 263 6.92 -1.78 1.66
CA GLN A 263 5.88 -0.76 1.68
C GLN A 263 4.74 -1.12 0.73
N MET A 264 5.07 -1.52 -0.49
CA MET A 264 4.07 -1.77 -1.53
C MET A 264 3.26 -3.04 -1.30
N PHE A 265 3.93 -4.14 -0.96
CA PHE A 265 3.33 -5.48 -1.02
C PHE A 265 3.09 -6.14 0.34
N VAL A 266 3.69 -5.62 1.42
CA VAL A 266 3.53 -6.18 2.77
C VAL A 266 2.70 -5.26 3.65
N LEU A 267 3.06 -3.98 3.75
CA LEU A 267 2.38 -3.05 4.67
C LEU A 267 0.94 -2.73 4.26
N GLY A 268 0.69 -2.49 2.97
CA GLY A 268 -0.66 -2.24 2.44
C GLY A 268 -1.65 -3.36 2.78
N PRO A 269 -1.37 -4.61 2.37
CA PRO A 269 -2.23 -5.75 2.68
C PRO A 269 -2.42 -5.99 4.18
N ARG A 270 -1.35 -5.98 4.99
CA ARG A 270 -1.44 -6.20 6.45
C ARG A 270 -2.36 -5.19 7.14
N LEU A 271 -2.30 -3.92 6.72
CA LEU A 271 -3.15 -2.89 7.28
C LEU A 271 -4.64 -3.08 6.92
N ILE A 272 -4.95 -3.67 5.77
CA ILE A 272 -6.33 -3.99 5.40
C ILE A 272 -6.83 -5.18 6.24
N LEU A 273 -6.00 -6.21 6.39
CA LEU A 273 -6.32 -7.39 7.20
C LEU A 273 -6.54 -7.02 8.67
N SER A 274 -5.68 -6.21 9.27
CA SER A 274 -5.79 -5.83 10.68
C SER A 274 -7.10 -5.08 10.99
N ILE A 275 -7.55 -4.24 10.05
CA ILE A 275 -8.83 -3.51 10.19
C ILE A 275 -10.01 -4.47 10.08
N ARG A 276 -9.98 -5.43 9.14
CA ARG A 276 -11.05 -6.43 9.00
C ARG A 276 -11.13 -7.35 10.21
N GLU A 277 -9.99 -7.81 10.70
CA GLU A 277 -9.91 -8.63 11.90
C GLU A 277 -10.54 -7.88 13.08
N TYR A 278 -10.21 -6.60 13.25
CA TYR A 278 -10.81 -5.77 14.29
C TYR A 278 -12.33 -5.66 14.15
N HIS A 279 -12.85 -5.37 12.94
CA HIS A 279 -14.30 -5.31 12.71
C HIS A 279 -15.00 -6.66 12.97
N SER A 280 -14.38 -7.78 12.62
CA SER A 280 -14.95 -9.11 12.88
C SER A 280 -15.03 -9.43 14.39
N LYS A 281 -14.03 -9.02 15.17
CA LYS A 281 -14.02 -9.16 16.63
C LYS A 281 -15.05 -8.25 17.29
N LEU A 282 -15.27 -7.06 16.74
CA LEU A 282 -16.30 -6.15 17.25
C LEU A 282 -17.70 -6.69 16.99
N ALA A 283 -17.97 -7.21 15.79
CA ALA A 283 -19.26 -7.79 15.42
C ALA A 283 -19.62 -8.99 16.32
N THR A 284 -18.67 -9.91 16.54
CA THR A 284 -18.89 -11.08 17.42
C THR A 284 -19.13 -10.71 18.89
N ARG A 285 -18.48 -9.65 19.40
CA ARG A 285 -18.74 -9.14 20.76
C ARG A 285 -20.14 -8.52 20.90
N SER A 286 -20.62 -7.83 19.87
CA SER A 286 -21.97 -7.25 19.86
C SER A 286 -23.03 -8.34 20.01
N ASP A 287 -22.90 -9.44 19.27
CA ASP A 287 -23.87 -10.53 19.30
C ASP A 287 -23.82 -11.32 20.62
N GLY A 288 -22.62 -11.47 21.21
CA GLY A 288 -22.45 -12.10 22.53
C GLY A 288 -23.05 -11.30 23.69
N GLY A 289 -23.04 -9.96 23.62
CA GLY A 289 -23.59 -9.09 24.67
C GLY A 289 -25.12 -9.00 24.67
N ILE A 290 -25.75 -9.14 23.51
CA ILE A 290 -27.21 -9.06 23.38
C ILE A 290 -27.90 -10.30 23.98
N ASN A 291 -27.27 -11.48 23.93
CA ASN A 291 -27.84 -12.70 24.51
C ASN A 291 -27.75 -12.80 26.04
N MET A 292 -26.90 -12.01 26.72
CA MET A 292 -26.87 -12.00 28.19
C MET A 292 -27.85 -11.03 28.83
N THR A 293 -28.37 -10.03 28.10
CA THR A 293 -29.33 -9.06 28.65
C THR A 293 -30.79 -9.34 28.29
N ALA A 294 -31.05 -10.16 27.26
CA ALA A 294 -32.42 -10.55 26.91
C ALA A 294 -33.10 -11.49 27.93
N ILE A 295 -32.33 -12.27 28.70
CA ILE A 295 -32.89 -13.22 29.69
C ILE A 295 -33.38 -12.50 30.97
N ALA A 296 -32.81 -11.35 31.32
CA ALA A 296 -33.20 -10.62 32.54
C ALA A 296 -34.49 -9.78 32.37
N PHE A 297 -34.91 -9.46 31.15
CA PHE A 297 -36.09 -8.61 30.92
C PHE A 297 -37.40 -9.37 30.66
N GLN A 298 -37.37 -10.69 30.43
CA GLN A 298 -38.58 -11.51 30.36
C GLN A 298 -39.14 -11.92 31.73
N ALA A 299 -38.34 -11.83 32.81
CA ALA A 299 -38.81 -12.13 34.16
C ALA A 299 -39.72 -11.04 34.75
N LEU A 300 -39.65 -9.80 34.26
CA LEU A 300 -40.49 -8.70 34.77
C LEU A 300 -41.81 -8.51 34.02
N ARG A 301 -41.99 -9.08 32.82
CA ARG A 301 -43.21 -8.90 32.02
C ARG A 301 -44.30 -9.96 32.26
N ARG A 302 -44.02 -10.98 33.08
CA ARG A 302 -45.01 -12.02 33.45
C ARG A 302 -45.72 -11.78 34.80
N ARG A 303 -45.54 -10.61 35.43
CA ARG A 303 -46.12 -10.33 36.76
C ARG A 303 -47.02 -9.09 36.82
N SER A 304 -47.77 -8.78 35.76
CA SER A 304 -48.77 -7.69 35.81
C SER A 304 -49.97 -7.87 34.87
N THR A 305 -50.44 -9.09 34.67
CA THR A 305 -51.75 -9.36 34.04
C THR A 305 -52.48 -10.44 34.82
N SER A 306 -52.87 -10.12 36.04
CA SER A 306 -53.87 -10.83 36.83
C SER A 306 -54.26 -9.89 37.98
N SER A 307 -55.56 -9.59 38.10
CA SER A 307 -56.19 -8.51 38.90
C SER A 307 -56.18 -7.16 38.12
N ASP A 308 -57.28 -6.56 37.69
CA ASP A 308 -58.67 -6.67 38.12
C ASP A 308 -59.65 -6.43 36.97
N MET A 309 -60.67 -7.27 36.97
CA MET A 309 -61.88 -7.21 36.17
C MET A 309 -62.97 -6.72 37.14
N GLU A 310 -63.29 -5.44 37.11
CA GLU A 310 -64.44 -4.85 37.82
C GLU A 310 -64.86 -3.61 37.01
N LEU A 311 -65.78 -3.76 36.05
CA LEU A 311 -67.24 -3.62 36.19
C LEU A 311 -67.66 -2.18 36.52
N ASP A 312 -68.18 -1.48 35.50
CA ASP A 312 -69.24 -0.45 35.55
C ASP A 312 -69.39 0.05 34.09
N THR A 313 -70.38 -0.37 33.31
CA THR A 313 -71.84 -0.18 33.42
C THR A 313 -72.22 1.23 33.84
N ILE A 314 -72.76 2.00 32.88
CA ILE A 314 -73.75 3.12 32.94
C ILE A 314 -73.50 3.95 31.66
N GLN A 315 -74.25 3.75 30.58
CA GLN A 315 -75.59 4.30 30.31
C GLN A 315 -75.54 5.83 30.08
N SER A 316 -75.97 6.27 28.88
CA SER A 316 -76.95 7.36 28.67
C SER A 316 -76.73 8.16 27.37
N THR A 317 -77.71 8.03 26.45
CA THR A 317 -78.40 9.10 25.68
C THR A 317 -77.65 9.98 24.66
N ASN A 318 -77.90 9.70 23.36
CA ASN A 318 -78.63 10.52 22.35
C ASN A 318 -78.86 12.04 22.61
N PRO A 319 -79.37 12.79 21.61
CA PRO A 319 -78.83 13.14 20.29
C PRO A 319 -78.89 14.68 20.08
N VAL A 320 -78.37 15.20 18.97
CA VAL A 320 -78.96 16.18 18.00
C VAL A 320 -77.93 16.41 16.91
#